data_AF-A0A1D7UVG2-F1
#
_entry.id   AF-A0A1D7UVG2-F1
#
_cell.length_a   1.000
_cell.length_b   1.000
_cell.length_c   1.000
_cell.angle_alpha   90.00
_cell.angle_beta   90.00
_cell.angle_gamma   90.00
#
_symmetry.space_group_name_H-M   'P 1'
#
loop_
_entity.id
_entity.type
_entity.pdbx_description
1 polymer ?
#
loop_
_entity_poly.entity_id
_entity_poly.type
_entity_poly.pdbx_seq_one_letter_code
_entity_poly.pdbx_strand_id
1 'polypeptide(L)'
;MFSILAFVSFWNLRMEFQFITFAQAFTEGFSKEELDLDVWPLFLNQDPIGKEYYTLIVNKFSSLHCVALTKDRKIAGTGKILPFFWDEKNSTLPKGWGDAILRSVRDFQEKRFCNSASAWSIEILPEFRGGGLSHSILSELKKNAASQNILHLFACVRPNQKEKFPFLSMSEYLERKRDDGFSEDPWIRVHEKAGGKQIRIEEKSMYIKGTIKEWEEWTKLKFPKSGEFVIPGGLVPIRIDRDADLGEYLEPNVWFHHRTDTPNND
;
A
#
# COMPACT_ATOMS: atom_id res chain seq x y z
N MET A 1 23.22 -1.58 55.86
CA MET A 1 22.45 -2.71 55.30
C MET A 1 21.31 -2.11 54.48
N PHE A 2 21.49 -1.91 53.18
CA PHE A 2 20.43 -1.90 52.17
C PHE A 2 21.09 -2.09 50.80
N SER A 3 20.76 -3.21 50.19
CA SER A 3 21.27 -3.72 48.92
C SER A 3 20.60 -3.05 47.72
N ILE A 4 21.41 -2.86 46.67
CA ILE A 4 21.17 -3.19 45.26
C ILE A 4 19.71 -3.14 44.79
N LEU A 5 19.42 -2.26 43.84
CA LEU A 5 18.63 -2.58 42.65
C LEU A 5 19.14 -1.70 41.49
N ALA A 6 20.06 -2.26 40.71
CA ALA A 6 20.43 -1.74 39.42
C ALA A 6 19.22 -1.88 38.49
N PHE A 7 18.60 -0.77 38.13
CA PHE A 7 17.67 -0.71 37.00
C PHE A 7 18.50 -0.95 35.73
N VAL A 8 18.54 -2.20 35.29
CA VAL A 8 18.95 -2.52 33.92
C VAL A 8 17.90 -1.91 33.01
N SER A 9 18.22 -0.74 32.46
CA SER A 9 17.56 -0.16 31.31
C SER A 9 17.53 -1.22 30.22
N PHE A 10 16.37 -1.85 29.99
CA PHE A 10 16.11 -2.62 28.79
C PHE A 10 16.26 -1.66 27.61
N TRP A 11 17.42 -1.70 26.97
CA TRP A 11 17.68 -1.02 25.71
C TRP A 11 16.56 -1.39 24.73
N ASN A 12 15.96 -0.36 24.12
CA ASN A 12 15.20 -0.51 22.88
C ASN A 12 16.14 -1.05 21.80
N LEU A 13 16.29 -2.37 21.74
CA LEU A 13 16.87 -3.04 20.58
C LEU A 13 15.91 -2.79 19.42
N ARG A 14 16.18 -1.77 18.62
CA ARG A 14 15.55 -1.64 17.30
C ARG A 14 15.86 -2.94 16.56
N MET A 15 14.82 -3.70 16.20
CA MET A 15 15.00 -4.80 15.25
C MET A 15 15.59 -4.22 13.97
N GLU A 16 16.77 -4.70 13.62
CA GLU A 16 17.41 -4.38 12.35
C GLU A 16 16.86 -5.31 11.27
N PHE A 17 16.53 -4.73 10.12
CA PHE A 17 16.05 -5.45 8.96
C PHE A 17 17.05 -5.33 7.82
N GLN A 18 17.33 -6.45 7.17
CA GLN A 18 18.02 -6.48 5.89
C GLN A 18 17.00 -6.29 4.78
N PHE A 19 17.29 -5.42 3.82
CA PHE A 19 16.46 -5.25 2.63
C PHE A 19 17.13 -5.88 1.42
N ILE A 20 16.36 -6.65 0.66
CA ILE A 20 16.76 -7.20 -0.64
C ILE A 20 15.64 -6.98 -1.65
N THR A 21 15.97 -6.95 -2.93
CA THR A 21 14.97 -6.93 -4.00
C THR A 21 14.25 -8.27 -4.13
N PHE A 22 13.07 -8.30 -4.77
CA PHE A 22 12.43 -9.58 -5.09
C PHE A 22 13.30 -10.42 -6.04
N ALA A 23 14.04 -9.78 -6.96
CA ALA A 23 14.95 -10.48 -7.86
C ALA A 23 16.05 -11.23 -7.09
N GLN A 24 16.61 -10.61 -6.05
CA GLN A 24 17.55 -11.25 -5.13
C GLN A 24 16.86 -12.35 -4.32
N ALA A 25 15.68 -12.09 -3.74
CA ALA A 25 14.94 -13.09 -2.97
C ALA A 25 14.65 -14.36 -3.79
N PHE A 26 14.25 -14.23 -5.05
CA PHE A 26 14.04 -15.37 -5.94
C PHE A 26 15.33 -16.14 -6.22
N THR A 27 16.47 -15.44 -6.37
CA THR A 27 17.78 -16.08 -6.52
C THR A 27 18.18 -16.84 -5.26
N GLU A 28 17.77 -16.36 -4.09
CA GLU A 28 18.00 -16.98 -2.79
C GLU A 28 17.00 -18.10 -2.44
N GLY A 29 16.05 -18.40 -3.33
CA GLY A 29 15.12 -19.52 -3.17
C GLY A 29 13.77 -19.20 -2.53
N PHE A 30 13.48 -17.93 -2.24
CA PHE A 30 12.13 -17.52 -1.83
C PHE A 30 11.16 -17.69 -3.02
N SER A 31 9.98 -18.23 -2.73
CA SER A 31 8.87 -18.33 -3.67
C SER A 31 8.05 -17.04 -3.74
N LYS A 32 7.18 -16.89 -4.73
CA LYS A 32 6.29 -15.71 -4.82
C LYS A 32 5.22 -15.75 -3.74
N GLU A 33 4.79 -16.94 -3.40
CA GLU A 33 3.79 -17.24 -2.39
C GLU A 33 4.29 -16.82 -1.01
N GLU A 34 5.58 -17.00 -0.72
CA GLU A 34 6.20 -16.49 0.52
C GLU A 34 6.25 -14.95 0.58
N LEU A 35 6.37 -14.29 -0.57
CA LEU A 35 6.44 -12.82 -0.68
C LEU A 35 5.07 -12.15 -0.83
N ASP A 36 3.99 -12.94 -0.93
CA ASP A 36 2.61 -12.47 -0.93
C ASP A 36 2.05 -12.54 0.49
N LEU A 37 2.12 -11.42 1.20
CA LEU A 37 1.70 -11.38 2.59
C LEU A 37 0.18 -11.19 2.64
N ASP A 38 -0.55 -12.22 3.04
CA ASP A 38 -2.01 -12.20 3.19
C ASP A 38 -2.45 -11.37 4.41
N VAL A 39 -2.25 -10.04 4.31
CA VAL A 39 -2.53 -9.07 5.38
C VAL A 39 -3.68 -8.13 5.04
N TRP A 40 -4.32 -8.32 3.89
CA TRP A 40 -5.41 -7.51 3.38
C TRP A 40 -6.78 -8.12 3.71
N PRO A 41 -7.83 -7.30 3.92
CA PRO A 41 -9.19 -7.78 3.95
C PRO A 41 -9.53 -8.62 2.70
N LEU A 42 -10.19 -9.76 2.90
CA LEU A 42 -10.46 -10.74 1.85
C LEU A 42 -11.19 -10.15 0.63
N PHE A 43 -12.07 -9.18 0.83
CA PHE A 43 -12.79 -8.53 -0.27
C PHE A 43 -11.85 -7.72 -1.19
N LEU A 44 -10.78 -7.12 -0.66
CA LEU A 44 -9.79 -6.38 -1.47
C LEU A 44 -9.02 -7.31 -2.40
N ASN A 45 -8.79 -8.54 -1.98
CA ASN A 45 -8.19 -9.58 -2.81
C ASN A 45 -9.10 -9.98 -3.99
N GLN A 46 -10.33 -9.46 -4.09
CA GLN A 46 -11.26 -9.74 -5.19
C GLN A 46 -11.18 -8.73 -6.33
N ASP A 47 -10.31 -7.72 -6.23
CA ASP A 47 -10.04 -6.80 -7.35
C ASP A 47 -9.56 -7.57 -8.59
N PRO A 48 -10.31 -7.52 -9.72
CA PRO A 48 -9.99 -8.32 -10.89
C PRO A 48 -8.68 -7.89 -11.56
N ILE A 49 -8.37 -6.58 -11.55
CA ILE A 49 -7.18 -6.04 -12.20
C ILE A 49 -5.91 -6.47 -11.45
N GLY A 50 -5.90 -6.32 -10.13
CA GLY A 50 -4.82 -6.79 -9.27
C GLY A 50 -4.54 -8.28 -9.47
N LYS A 51 -5.59 -9.11 -9.44
CA LYS A 51 -5.49 -10.57 -9.68
C LYS A 51 -4.91 -10.91 -11.05
N GLU A 52 -5.40 -10.28 -12.11
CA GLU A 52 -4.97 -10.56 -13.48
C GLU A 52 -3.47 -10.26 -13.67
N TYR A 53 -2.99 -9.14 -13.12
CA TYR A 53 -1.63 -8.65 -13.40
C TYR A 53 -0.61 -8.93 -12.29
N TYR A 54 -1.00 -9.48 -11.13
CA TYR A 54 -0.09 -9.74 -10.00
C TYR A 54 1.17 -10.49 -10.42
N THR A 55 1.01 -11.63 -11.10
CA THR A 55 2.14 -12.49 -11.52
C THR A 55 3.06 -11.76 -12.50
N LEU A 56 2.50 -10.96 -13.42
CA LEU A 56 3.31 -10.17 -14.36
C LEU A 56 4.14 -9.14 -13.61
N ILE A 57 3.51 -8.36 -12.74
CA ILE A 57 4.12 -7.29 -11.96
C ILE A 57 5.27 -7.84 -11.12
N VAL A 58 4.98 -8.83 -10.28
CA VAL A 58 5.93 -9.41 -9.32
C VAL A 58 7.17 -9.96 -10.01
N ASN A 59 7.00 -10.55 -11.20
CA ASN A 59 8.10 -11.08 -11.99
C ASN A 59 8.89 -9.98 -12.71
N LYS A 60 8.19 -9.14 -13.49
CA LYS A 60 8.81 -8.21 -14.45
C LYS A 60 9.44 -7.01 -13.76
N PHE A 61 8.94 -6.62 -12.59
CA PHE A 61 9.42 -5.49 -11.82
C PHE A 61 10.10 -5.93 -10.52
N SER A 62 10.58 -7.18 -10.47
CA SER A 62 11.22 -7.78 -9.28
C SER A 62 12.45 -7.03 -8.75
N SER A 63 13.15 -6.27 -9.59
CA SER A 63 14.25 -5.39 -9.15
C SER A 63 13.80 -4.10 -8.48
N LEU A 64 12.54 -3.70 -8.69
CA LEU A 64 11.95 -2.49 -8.10
C LEU A 64 11.33 -2.77 -6.73
N HIS A 65 10.85 -3.99 -6.51
CA HIS A 65 10.25 -4.43 -5.25
C HIS A 65 11.30 -4.69 -4.18
N CYS A 66 10.91 -4.74 -2.91
CA CYS A 66 11.80 -5.12 -1.81
C CYS A 66 11.13 -6.04 -0.79
N VAL A 67 11.95 -6.84 -0.13
CA VAL A 67 11.62 -7.69 1.01
C VAL A 67 12.41 -7.19 2.21
N ALA A 68 11.74 -7.00 3.33
CA ALA A 68 12.37 -6.77 4.62
C ALA A 68 12.54 -8.10 5.34
N LEU A 69 13.78 -8.46 5.65
CA LEU A 69 14.14 -9.70 6.32
C LEU A 69 14.73 -9.41 7.69
N THR A 70 14.34 -10.23 8.66
CA THR A 70 14.97 -10.31 9.98
C THR A 70 16.36 -10.93 9.87
N LYS A 71 17.15 -10.86 10.96
CA LYS A 71 18.48 -11.47 11.03
C LYS A 71 18.47 -12.99 10.79
N ASP A 72 17.41 -13.67 11.23
CA ASP A 72 17.16 -15.10 10.99
C ASP A 72 16.45 -15.38 9.65
N ARG A 73 16.48 -14.41 8.72
CA ARG A 73 15.94 -14.52 7.35
C ARG A 73 14.43 -14.75 7.25
N LYS A 74 13.68 -14.49 8.32
CA LYS A 74 12.20 -14.44 8.24
C LYS A 74 11.74 -13.16 7.57
N ILE A 75 10.71 -13.28 6.74
CA ILE A 75 10.05 -12.15 6.09
C ILE A 75 9.29 -11.35 7.12
N ALA A 76 9.58 -10.06 7.20
CA ALA A 76 8.88 -9.12 8.07
C ALA A 76 7.89 -8.24 7.30
N GLY A 77 8.19 -7.96 6.03
CA GLY A 77 7.35 -7.16 5.17
C GLY A 77 7.83 -7.15 3.73
N THR A 78 6.97 -6.68 2.83
CA THR A 78 7.30 -6.47 1.41
C THR A 78 6.85 -5.11 0.93
N GLY A 79 7.51 -4.60 -0.11
CA GLY A 79 7.14 -3.38 -0.81
C GLY A 79 7.09 -3.65 -2.32
N LYS A 80 6.01 -3.24 -2.97
CA LYS A 80 5.78 -3.43 -4.40
C LYS A 80 5.49 -2.08 -5.07
N ILE A 81 6.15 -1.79 -6.20
CA ILE A 81 5.96 -0.56 -6.99
C ILE A 81 5.83 -0.88 -8.48
N LEU A 82 5.06 -0.06 -9.20
CA LEU A 82 4.69 -0.24 -10.60
C LEU A 82 5.24 0.92 -11.44
N PRO A 83 6.21 0.71 -12.34
CA PRO A 83 6.74 1.78 -13.17
C PRO A 83 5.73 2.22 -14.23
N PHE A 84 5.68 3.52 -14.53
CA PHE A 84 4.85 4.08 -15.59
C PHE A 84 5.45 5.40 -16.12
N PHE A 85 5.03 5.80 -17.31
CA PHE A 85 5.33 7.11 -17.86
C PHE A 85 4.39 8.18 -17.31
N TRP A 86 4.95 9.29 -16.86
CA TRP A 86 4.21 10.47 -16.43
C TRP A 86 4.69 11.70 -17.21
N ASP A 87 3.75 12.47 -17.75
CA ASP A 87 3.99 13.67 -18.54
C ASP A 87 4.05 14.96 -17.68
N GLU A 88 4.33 14.80 -16.38
CA GLU A 88 4.44 15.88 -15.39
C GLU A 88 3.12 16.63 -15.09
N LYS A 89 1.98 16.10 -15.54
CA LYS A 89 0.67 16.69 -15.25
C LYS A 89 -0.08 15.88 -14.21
N ASN A 90 -0.48 16.53 -13.11
CA ASN A 90 -1.29 15.87 -12.08
C ASN A 90 -2.67 15.42 -12.61
N SER A 91 -3.19 16.06 -13.67
CA SER A 91 -4.46 15.67 -14.30
C SER A 91 -4.39 14.33 -15.03
N THR A 92 -3.20 13.89 -15.44
CA THR A 92 -2.99 12.63 -16.17
C THR A 92 -2.54 11.49 -15.26
N LEU A 93 -2.43 11.73 -13.95
CA LEU A 93 -2.15 10.68 -12.98
C LEU A 93 -3.25 9.60 -13.04
N PRO A 94 -2.87 8.32 -12.89
CA PRO A 94 -3.83 7.24 -12.92
C PRO A 94 -4.98 7.43 -11.91
N LYS A 95 -6.16 7.01 -12.31
CA LYS A 95 -7.36 7.01 -11.47
C LYS A 95 -7.36 5.83 -10.50
N GLY A 96 -6.45 5.87 -9.54
CA GLY A 96 -6.37 4.90 -8.46
C GLY A 96 -5.49 3.69 -8.78
N TRP A 97 -5.75 2.60 -8.07
CA TRP A 97 -4.92 1.39 -8.12
C TRP A 97 -5.07 0.67 -9.47
N GLY A 98 -6.30 0.42 -9.90
CA GLY A 98 -6.58 -0.31 -11.14
C GLY A 98 -5.97 0.39 -12.36
N ASP A 99 -6.18 1.70 -12.50
CA ASP A 99 -5.64 2.46 -13.62
C ASP A 99 -4.11 2.58 -13.57
N ALA A 100 -3.50 2.59 -12.37
CA ALA A 100 -2.04 2.58 -12.23
C ALA A 100 -1.44 1.24 -12.70
N ILE A 101 -2.09 0.11 -12.37
CA ILE A 101 -1.71 -1.21 -12.87
C ILE A 101 -1.84 -1.25 -14.39
N LEU A 102 -3.00 -0.87 -14.94
CA LEU A 102 -3.26 -0.91 -16.38
C LEU A 102 -2.30 0.00 -17.17
N ARG A 103 -1.97 1.20 -16.63
CA ARG A 103 -0.96 2.06 -17.25
C ARG A 103 0.43 1.40 -17.21
N SER A 104 0.85 0.87 -16.06
CA SER A 104 2.16 0.24 -15.93
C SER A 104 2.34 -0.95 -16.90
N VAL A 105 1.32 -1.79 -17.01
CA VAL A 105 1.32 -2.95 -17.94
C VAL A 105 1.41 -2.49 -19.38
N ARG A 106 0.61 -1.50 -19.78
CA ARG A 106 0.63 -0.93 -21.13
C ARG A 106 1.99 -0.33 -21.47
N ASP A 107 2.54 0.52 -20.60
CA ASP A 107 3.84 1.16 -20.80
C ASP A 107 4.96 0.11 -20.92
N PHE A 108 4.89 -0.97 -20.13
CA PHE A 108 5.81 -2.09 -20.25
C PHE A 108 5.68 -2.83 -21.59
N GLN A 109 4.46 -3.15 -22.02
CA GLN A 109 4.19 -3.84 -23.30
C GLN A 109 4.64 -3.00 -24.50
N GLU A 110 4.44 -1.68 -24.44
CA GLU A 110 4.85 -0.72 -25.45
C GLU A 110 6.35 -0.36 -25.37
N LYS A 111 7.08 -0.91 -24.39
CA LYS A 111 8.50 -0.59 -24.11
C LYS A 111 8.73 0.91 -23.91
N ARG A 112 7.76 1.58 -23.32
CA ARG A 112 7.81 3.01 -23.04
C ARG A 112 8.79 3.28 -21.90
N PHE A 113 9.56 4.35 -22.03
CA PHE A 113 10.38 4.85 -20.93
C PHE A 113 9.49 5.24 -19.74
N CYS A 114 9.86 4.79 -18.54
CA CYS A 114 9.14 5.09 -17.30
C CYS A 114 9.99 6.00 -16.41
N ASN A 115 9.56 7.24 -16.22
CA ASN A 115 10.18 8.21 -15.30
C ASN A 115 9.55 8.20 -13.90
N SER A 116 8.46 7.46 -13.73
CA SER A 116 7.65 7.42 -12.52
C SER A 116 7.34 5.99 -12.10
N ALA A 117 6.99 5.80 -10.83
CA ALA A 117 6.41 4.56 -10.33
C ALA A 117 5.29 4.84 -9.32
N SER A 118 4.33 3.93 -9.20
CA SER A 118 3.32 3.94 -8.15
C SER A 118 3.62 2.85 -7.14
N ALA A 119 3.75 3.19 -5.86
CA ALA A 119 3.67 2.23 -4.78
C ALA A 119 2.30 1.56 -4.81
N TRP A 120 2.33 0.24 -4.95
CA TRP A 120 1.15 -0.60 -5.02
C TRP A 120 0.81 -1.14 -3.64
N SER A 121 1.79 -1.74 -2.96
CA SER A 121 1.60 -2.21 -1.59
C SER A 121 2.86 -2.08 -0.75
N ILE A 122 2.64 -1.81 0.54
CA ILE A 122 3.60 -2.03 1.61
C ILE A 122 2.90 -2.92 2.63
N GLU A 123 3.37 -4.14 2.75
CA GLU A 123 2.76 -5.18 3.59
C GLU A 123 3.72 -5.50 4.72
N ILE A 124 3.21 -5.56 5.94
CA ILE A 124 4.00 -5.85 7.15
C ILE A 124 3.22 -6.85 7.99
N LEU A 125 3.88 -7.95 8.35
CA LEU A 125 3.28 -8.95 9.23
C LEU A 125 2.99 -8.34 10.61
N PRO A 126 1.88 -8.72 11.27
CA PRO A 126 1.41 -8.09 12.51
C PRO A 126 2.47 -7.91 13.60
N GLU A 127 3.34 -8.90 13.80
CA GLU A 127 4.40 -8.93 14.81
C GLU A 127 5.53 -7.92 14.59
N PHE A 128 5.67 -7.37 13.37
CA PHE A 128 6.70 -6.36 13.03
C PHE A 128 6.12 -4.95 12.85
N ARG A 129 4.84 -4.74 13.17
CA ARG A 129 4.18 -3.41 13.08
C ARG A 129 4.59 -2.51 14.25
N GLY A 130 4.41 -1.20 14.08
CA GLY A 130 4.70 -0.20 15.12
C GLY A 130 6.18 0.18 15.30
N GLY A 131 7.12 -0.58 14.71
CA GLY A 131 8.57 -0.32 14.81
C GLY A 131 9.15 0.66 13.78
N GLY A 132 8.32 1.27 12.93
CA GLY A 132 8.78 2.18 11.86
C GLY A 132 9.22 1.50 10.56
N LEU A 133 9.09 0.17 10.46
CA LEU A 133 9.46 -0.61 9.27
C LEU A 133 8.83 -0.09 7.97
N SER A 134 7.62 0.47 8.03
CA SER A 134 6.96 1.05 6.86
C SER A 134 7.69 2.25 6.26
N HIS A 135 8.35 3.07 7.08
CA HIS A 135 9.21 4.16 6.59
C HIS A 135 10.46 3.58 5.91
N SER A 136 11.05 2.52 6.47
CA SER A 136 12.22 1.86 5.92
C SER A 136 11.90 1.20 4.57
N ILE A 137 10.77 0.49 4.45
CA ILE A 137 10.30 -0.08 3.19
C ILE A 137 10.07 1.04 2.15
N LEU A 138 9.36 2.12 2.52
CA LEU A 138 9.15 3.25 1.61
C LEU A 138 10.47 3.87 1.16
N SER A 139 11.44 4.03 2.05
CA SER A 139 12.78 4.52 1.70
C SER A 139 13.49 3.58 0.73
N GLU A 140 13.37 2.26 0.93
CA GLU A 140 14.00 1.29 0.05
C GLU A 140 13.37 1.29 -1.35
N LEU A 141 12.05 1.41 -1.43
CA LEU A 141 11.34 1.57 -2.71
C LEU A 141 11.79 2.83 -3.46
N LYS A 142 12.06 3.94 -2.76
CA LYS A 142 12.65 5.15 -3.38
C LYS A 142 14.03 4.88 -3.95
N LYS A 143 14.90 4.15 -3.22
CA LYS A 143 16.24 3.79 -3.70
C LYS A 143 16.19 2.86 -4.92
N ASN A 144 15.33 1.84 -4.88
CA ASN A 144 15.14 0.91 -5.99
C ASN A 144 14.67 1.65 -7.26
N ALA A 145 13.69 2.55 -7.11
CA ALA A 145 13.24 3.41 -8.19
C ALA A 145 14.39 4.30 -8.72
N ALA A 146 15.14 4.98 -7.84
CA ALA A 146 16.27 5.82 -8.23
C ALA A 146 17.34 5.05 -9.01
N SER A 147 17.64 3.79 -8.63
CA SER A 147 18.60 2.92 -9.33
C SER A 147 18.22 2.61 -10.79
N GLN A 148 16.94 2.81 -11.14
CA GLN A 148 16.40 2.64 -12.48
C GLN A 148 16.08 3.99 -13.16
N ASN A 149 16.64 5.10 -12.65
CA ASN A 149 16.39 6.46 -13.12
C ASN A 149 14.91 6.90 -13.04
N ILE A 150 14.13 6.28 -12.15
CA ILE A 150 12.76 6.69 -11.85
C ILE A 150 12.82 7.78 -10.80
N LEU A 151 12.45 9.01 -11.18
CA LEU A 151 12.63 10.22 -10.36
C LEU A 151 11.39 10.59 -9.52
N HIS A 152 10.26 9.96 -9.81
CA HIS A 152 8.96 10.26 -9.20
C HIS A 152 8.34 8.98 -8.65
N LEU A 153 8.17 8.93 -7.33
CA LEU A 153 7.43 7.84 -6.69
C LEU A 153 6.09 8.38 -6.20
N PHE A 154 5.01 7.89 -6.79
CA PHE A 154 3.65 8.15 -6.35
C PHE A 154 3.18 7.04 -5.41
N ALA A 155 2.23 7.34 -4.53
CA ALA A 155 1.54 6.34 -3.72
C ALA A 155 0.06 6.70 -3.64
N CYS A 156 -0.82 5.79 -4.04
CA CYS A 156 -2.27 5.98 -3.89
C CYS A 156 -2.71 5.41 -2.54
N VAL A 157 -2.52 6.20 -1.50
CA VAL A 157 -2.53 5.76 -0.11
C VAL A 157 -3.95 5.46 0.35
N ARG A 158 -4.14 4.24 0.83
CA ARG A 158 -5.34 3.76 1.54
C ARG A 158 -5.16 4.00 3.05
N PRO A 159 -5.78 5.01 3.68
CA PRO A 159 -5.57 5.26 5.11
C PRO A 159 -5.97 4.05 5.96
N ASN A 160 -5.17 3.71 6.96
CA ASN A 160 -5.36 2.46 7.70
C ASN A 160 -6.29 2.56 8.92
N GLN A 161 -6.75 3.77 9.27
CA GLN A 161 -7.75 3.96 10.34
C GLN A 161 -9.06 4.59 9.86
N LYS A 162 -9.20 4.87 8.55
CA LYS A 162 -10.41 5.45 7.96
C LYS A 162 -11.64 4.55 8.15
N GLU A 163 -11.45 3.23 8.28
CA GLU A 163 -12.52 2.27 8.60
C GLU A 163 -13.29 2.59 9.88
N LYS A 164 -12.68 3.32 10.84
CA LYS A 164 -13.33 3.77 12.08
C LYS A 164 -14.28 4.94 11.85
N PHE A 165 -14.22 5.56 10.68
CA PHE A 165 -14.99 6.74 10.29
C PHE A 165 -15.63 6.54 8.91
N PRO A 166 -16.41 5.47 8.70
CA PRO A 166 -16.83 5.05 7.36
C PRO A 166 -17.70 6.10 6.65
N PHE A 167 -18.43 6.92 7.41
CA PHE A 167 -19.33 7.96 6.88
C PHE A 167 -18.69 9.34 6.70
N LEU A 168 -17.46 9.55 7.20
CA LEU A 168 -16.72 10.77 6.83
C LEU A 168 -16.27 10.64 5.38
N SER A 169 -16.39 11.73 4.62
CA SER A 169 -15.69 11.84 3.34
C SER A 169 -14.18 11.71 3.56
N MET A 170 -13.43 11.37 2.50
CA MET A 170 -11.97 11.33 2.61
C MET A 170 -11.40 12.72 2.95
N SER A 171 -12.00 13.80 2.44
CA SER A 171 -11.59 15.17 2.76
C SER A 171 -11.73 15.48 4.25
N GLU A 172 -12.92 15.28 4.82
CA GLU A 172 -13.17 15.52 6.25
C GLU A 172 -12.29 14.63 7.14
N TYR A 173 -12.02 13.40 6.72
CA TYR A 173 -11.12 12.51 7.45
C TYR A 173 -9.67 13.03 7.49
N LEU A 174 -9.17 13.56 6.37
CA LEU A 174 -7.80 14.06 6.26
C LEU A 174 -7.55 15.39 7.01
N GLU A 175 -8.62 16.15 7.29
CA GLU A 175 -8.59 17.35 8.14
C GLU A 175 -8.28 17.03 9.60
N ARG A 176 -8.44 15.77 10.02
CA ARG A 176 -8.11 15.32 11.37
C ARG A 176 -6.58 15.27 11.54
N LYS A 177 -6.06 16.25 12.28
CA LYS A 177 -4.63 16.40 12.57
C LYS A 177 -4.36 16.27 14.07
N ARG A 178 -3.16 15.79 14.40
CA ARG A 178 -2.57 15.83 15.74
C ARG A 178 -2.07 17.24 16.05
N ASP A 179 -1.74 17.49 17.31
CA ASP A 179 -1.14 18.76 17.76
C ASP A 179 0.18 19.11 17.05
N ASP A 180 0.91 18.10 16.55
CA ASP A 180 2.15 18.27 15.77
C ASP A 180 1.91 18.62 14.29
N GLY A 181 0.65 18.84 13.88
CA GLY A 181 0.25 19.22 12.53
C GLY A 181 0.17 18.05 11.52
N PHE A 182 0.59 16.85 11.90
CA PHE A 182 0.49 15.66 11.05
C PHE A 182 -0.88 14.99 11.17
N SER A 183 -1.26 14.20 10.16
CA SER A 183 -2.50 13.43 10.15
C SER A 183 -2.62 12.52 11.38
N GLU A 184 -3.83 12.39 11.91
CA GLU A 184 -4.14 11.37 12.93
C GLU A 184 -3.95 9.94 12.38
N ASP A 185 -4.22 9.73 11.08
CA ASP A 185 -4.02 8.44 10.42
C ASP A 185 -2.53 8.09 10.36
N PRO A 186 -2.09 6.97 10.97
CA PRO A 186 -0.70 6.58 10.98
C PRO A 186 -0.09 6.35 9.61
N TRP A 187 -0.87 5.89 8.63
CA TRP A 187 -0.35 5.59 7.32
C TRP A 187 -0.17 6.84 6.47
N ILE A 188 -1.14 7.76 6.52
CA ILE A 188 -0.99 9.09 5.92
C ILE A 188 0.21 9.82 6.53
N ARG A 189 0.35 9.76 7.86
CA ARG A 189 1.46 10.39 8.58
C ARG A 189 2.84 9.85 8.17
N VAL A 190 2.96 8.57 7.77
CA VAL A 190 4.22 8.04 7.23
C VAL A 190 4.62 8.78 5.97
N HIS A 191 3.67 9.01 5.05
CA HIS A 191 3.95 9.73 3.81
C HIS A 191 4.23 11.21 4.05
N GLU A 192 3.49 11.87 4.93
CA GLU A 192 3.76 13.28 5.31
C GLU A 192 5.17 13.43 5.93
N LYS A 193 5.54 12.55 6.89
CA LYS A 193 6.86 12.58 7.53
C LYS A 193 8.01 12.21 6.59
N ALA A 194 7.73 11.43 5.54
CA ALA A 194 8.68 11.11 4.48
C ALA A 194 8.81 12.23 3.42
N GLY A 195 8.24 13.42 3.66
CA GLY A 195 8.28 14.57 2.75
C GLY A 195 7.33 14.45 1.56
N GLY A 196 6.38 13.51 1.61
CA GLY A 196 5.41 13.28 0.56
C GLY A 196 4.45 14.46 0.41
N LYS A 197 4.25 14.92 -0.83
CA LYS A 197 3.28 15.96 -1.17
C LYS A 197 1.95 15.31 -1.53
N GLN A 198 0.89 15.63 -0.80
CA GLN A 198 -0.46 15.23 -1.19
C GLN A 198 -0.84 15.91 -2.52
N ILE A 199 -1.37 15.14 -3.47
CA ILE A 199 -1.71 15.61 -4.82
C ILE A 199 -3.23 15.77 -4.97
N ARG A 200 -3.98 14.68 -4.79
CA ARG A 200 -5.44 14.68 -4.88
C ARG A 200 -6.03 13.49 -4.15
N ILE A 201 -7.29 13.63 -3.75
CA ILE A 201 -8.12 12.49 -3.39
C ILE A 201 -8.61 11.83 -4.68
N GLU A 202 -8.50 10.52 -4.75
CA GLU A 202 -9.07 9.70 -5.81
C GLU A 202 -10.28 8.97 -5.26
N GLU A 203 -11.47 9.53 -5.49
CA GLU A 203 -12.75 9.04 -4.92
C GLU A 203 -13.12 7.63 -5.38
N LYS A 204 -12.56 7.19 -6.51
CA LYS A 204 -12.88 5.93 -7.19
C LYS A 204 -11.62 5.11 -7.41
N SER A 205 -10.80 4.97 -6.37
CA SER A 205 -9.48 4.37 -6.49
C SER A 205 -9.53 2.85 -6.73
N MET A 206 -10.45 2.18 -6.04
CA MET A 206 -10.73 0.76 -6.21
C MET A 206 -12.21 0.53 -6.37
N TYR A 207 -12.58 -0.39 -7.24
CA TYR A 207 -13.97 -0.79 -7.45
C TYR A 207 -14.07 -2.31 -7.44
N ILE A 208 -14.77 -2.83 -6.45
CA ILE A 208 -14.99 -4.26 -6.26
C ILE A 208 -16.49 -4.51 -6.35
N LYS A 209 -16.87 -5.50 -7.16
CA LYS A 209 -18.25 -5.93 -7.32
C LYS A 209 -18.35 -7.43 -7.13
N GLY A 210 -19.52 -7.89 -6.72
CA GLY A 210 -19.83 -9.29 -6.52
C GLY A 210 -21.31 -9.49 -6.25
N THR A 211 -21.76 -10.73 -6.30
CA THR A 211 -23.09 -11.14 -5.86
C THR A 211 -23.24 -10.95 -4.35
N ILE A 212 -24.48 -10.94 -3.85
CA ILE A 212 -24.70 -10.83 -2.39
C ILE A 212 -24.03 -12.00 -1.68
N LYS A 213 -24.15 -13.21 -2.24
CA LYS A 213 -23.56 -14.42 -1.66
C LYS A 213 -22.04 -14.28 -1.53
N GLU A 214 -21.36 -13.82 -2.57
CA GLU A 214 -19.92 -13.56 -2.54
C GLU A 214 -19.56 -12.54 -1.46
N TRP A 215 -20.29 -11.43 -1.36
CA TRP A 215 -20.05 -10.44 -0.32
C TRP A 215 -20.28 -10.97 1.09
N GLU A 216 -21.31 -11.78 1.31
CA GLU A 216 -21.53 -12.48 2.60
C GLU A 216 -20.38 -13.44 2.92
N GLU A 217 -19.82 -14.11 1.92
CA GLU A 217 -18.64 -14.97 2.08
C GLU A 217 -17.37 -14.19 2.40
N TRP A 218 -17.14 -13.05 1.73
CA TRP A 218 -15.94 -12.23 1.90
C TRP A 218 -15.93 -11.47 3.23
N THR A 219 -17.09 -10.98 3.67
CA THR A 219 -17.22 -10.12 4.86
C THR A 219 -17.68 -10.87 6.11
N LYS A 220 -18.21 -12.08 5.95
CA LYS A 220 -18.90 -12.85 7.00
C LYS A 220 -20.13 -12.13 7.58
N LEU A 221 -20.66 -11.14 6.88
CA LEU A 221 -21.90 -10.44 7.23
C LEU A 221 -23.10 -10.99 6.45
N LYS A 222 -24.30 -10.58 6.85
CA LYS A 222 -25.55 -10.80 6.12
C LYS A 222 -26.10 -9.49 5.62
N PHE A 223 -26.64 -9.49 4.40
CA PHE A 223 -27.20 -8.29 3.77
C PHE A 223 -28.68 -8.50 3.45
N PRO A 224 -29.59 -8.43 4.44
CA PRO A 224 -30.98 -8.86 4.29
C PRO A 224 -31.85 -7.93 3.42
N LYS A 225 -31.38 -6.71 3.12
CA LYS A 225 -32.09 -5.71 2.31
C LYS A 225 -31.10 -4.87 1.50
N SER A 226 -31.58 -4.22 0.44
CA SER A 226 -30.81 -3.21 -0.28
C SER A 226 -30.47 -2.03 0.64
N GLY A 227 -29.32 -1.40 0.43
CA GLY A 227 -28.85 -0.26 1.22
C GLY A 227 -27.34 -0.25 1.40
N GLU A 228 -26.88 0.66 2.26
CA GLU A 228 -25.47 0.81 2.59
C GLU A 228 -25.12 0.11 3.90
N PHE A 229 -23.99 -0.59 3.93
CA PHE A 229 -23.53 -1.35 5.09
C PHE A 229 -22.05 -1.09 5.37
N VAL A 230 -21.70 -0.90 6.64
CA VAL A 230 -20.30 -0.86 7.05
C VAL A 230 -19.78 -2.30 7.10
N ILE A 231 -18.62 -2.54 6.48
CA ILE A 231 -17.97 -3.85 6.45
C ILE A 231 -16.61 -3.79 7.17
N PRO A 232 -16.18 -4.85 7.86
CA PRO A 232 -14.84 -4.92 8.45
C PRO A 232 -13.76 -4.67 7.40
N GLY A 233 -12.80 -3.79 7.70
CA GLY A 233 -11.75 -3.43 6.77
C GLY A 233 -12.17 -2.41 5.71
N GLY A 234 -13.46 -2.07 5.53
CA GLY A 234 -13.90 -1.10 4.51
C GLY A 234 -13.70 0.36 4.95
N LEU A 235 -13.22 1.22 4.06
CA LEU A 235 -13.04 2.66 4.33
C LEU A 235 -14.33 3.48 4.21
N VAL A 236 -15.30 2.93 3.47
CA VAL A 236 -16.63 3.49 3.22
C VAL A 236 -17.66 2.36 3.24
N PRO A 237 -18.97 2.64 3.34
CA PRO A 237 -19.98 1.60 3.22
C PRO A 237 -19.96 0.90 1.84
N ILE A 238 -20.26 -0.40 1.84
CA ILE A 238 -20.66 -1.10 0.60
C ILE A 238 -22.11 -0.76 0.28
N ARG A 239 -22.44 -0.62 -1.00
CA ARG A 239 -23.82 -0.57 -1.49
C ARG A 239 -24.29 -1.97 -1.89
N ILE A 240 -25.41 -2.41 -1.32
CA ILE A 240 -26.10 -3.66 -1.67
C ILE A 240 -27.39 -3.34 -2.42
N ASP A 241 -27.59 -4.01 -3.54
CA ASP A 241 -28.83 -4.06 -4.30
C ASP A 241 -29.32 -5.52 -4.37
N ARG A 242 -30.41 -5.81 -3.65
CA ARG A 242 -31.01 -7.15 -3.61
C ARG A 242 -31.79 -7.53 -4.84
N ASP A 243 -32.36 -6.56 -5.55
CA ASP A 243 -33.14 -6.83 -6.75
C ASP A 243 -32.22 -7.21 -7.92
N ALA A 244 -31.02 -6.63 -7.94
CA ALA A 244 -29.99 -6.91 -8.94
C ALA A 244 -29.00 -8.03 -8.54
N ASP A 245 -29.09 -8.60 -7.34
CA ASP A 245 -28.07 -9.48 -6.73
C ASP A 245 -26.65 -8.91 -6.85
N LEU A 246 -26.47 -7.65 -6.45
CA LEU A 246 -25.24 -6.89 -6.67
C LEU A 246 -24.80 -6.17 -5.40
N GLY A 247 -23.55 -6.40 -4.99
CA GLY A 247 -22.84 -5.55 -4.04
C GLY A 247 -21.71 -4.79 -4.73
N GLU A 248 -21.63 -3.49 -4.45
CA GLU A 248 -20.65 -2.57 -5.03
C GLU A 248 -19.90 -1.83 -3.93
N TYR A 249 -18.57 -1.94 -3.98
CA TYR A 249 -17.66 -1.24 -3.08
C TYR A 249 -16.74 -0.33 -3.89
N LEU A 250 -16.81 0.97 -3.64
CA LEU A 250 -16.05 1.99 -4.34
C LEU A 250 -15.20 2.76 -3.33
N GLU A 251 -13.90 2.47 -3.29
CA GLU A 251 -13.00 2.96 -2.24
C GLU A 251 -12.29 4.26 -2.66
N PRO A 252 -12.27 5.29 -1.80
CA PRO A 252 -11.44 6.46 -1.98
C PRO A 252 -10.04 6.28 -1.40
N ASN A 253 -9.03 6.79 -2.12
CA ASN A 253 -7.63 6.82 -1.67
C ASN A 253 -7.03 8.21 -1.90
N VAL A 254 -5.78 8.42 -1.47
CA VAL A 254 -5.11 9.73 -1.52
C VAL A 254 -3.76 9.61 -2.21
N TRP A 255 -3.59 10.32 -3.32
CA TRP A 255 -2.30 10.36 -4.02
C TRP A 255 -1.28 11.20 -3.26
N PHE A 256 -0.13 10.62 -2.98
CA PHE A 256 1.08 11.30 -2.54
C PHE A 256 2.16 11.22 -3.61
N HIS A 257 2.94 12.28 -3.76
CA HIS A 257 4.14 12.33 -4.59
C HIS A 257 5.38 12.45 -3.71
N HIS A 258 6.37 11.61 -4.00
CA HIS A 258 7.70 11.61 -3.42
C HIS A 258 8.72 11.81 -4.53
N ARG A 259 9.73 12.64 -4.26
CA ARG A 259 10.97 12.61 -5.05
C ARG A 259 11.78 11.39 -4.60
N THR A 260 12.34 10.68 -5.57
CA THR A 260 13.41 9.73 -5.28
C THR A 260 14.69 10.55 -5.26
N ASP A 261 15.46 10.44 -4.19
CA ASP A 261 16.77 11.06 -4.15
C ASP A 261 17.65 10.26 -5.12
N THR A 262 18.02 10.84 -6.25
CA THR A 262 19.11 10.28 -7.05
C THR A 262 20.35 10.25 -6.17
N PRO A 263 21.10 9.14 -6.12
CA PRO A 263 22.48 9.22 -5.66
C PRO A 263 23.13 10.33 -6.50
N ASN A 264 23.62 11.39 -5.86
CA ASN A 264 24.48 12.33 -6.56
C ASN A 264 25.60 11.49 -7.18
N ASN A 265 25.70 11.51 -8.51
CA ASN A 265 26.93 11.12 -9.18
C ASN A 265 27.91 12.27 -8.93
N ASP A 266 28.48 12.30 -7.73
CA ASP A 266 29.71 13.04 -7.42
C ASP A 266 30.92 12.14 -7.73
#